data_AF-A0A3D0XEN0-F1
#
_entry.id   AF-A0A3D0XEN0-F1
#
_cell.length_a   1.000
_cell.length_b   1.000
_cell.length_c   1.000
_cell.angle_alpha   90.00
_cell.angle_beta   90.00
_cell.angle_gamma   90.00
#
_symmetry.space_group_name_H-M   'P 1'
#
loop_
_entity.id
_entity.type
_entity.pdbx_description
1 polymer ?
#
loop_
_entity_poly.entity_id
_entity_poly.type
_entity_poly.pdbx_seq_one_letter_code
_entity_poly.pdbx_strand_id
1 'polypeptide(L)'
;MNPTQVLRWIQRLCLLQILSLGAGEWGPLTYEVNDESVTITSCDPAAIHVDIPANIENLPVTQVGRSAFRHCVELGVVSLPETLLALEDYAFYGCRQLKSISLPAGVESIGRFAFTMCTSLNSVTVDSRNEFYADREGLLYTSDLRRLIHVPQHKDLDDLVLPETLVSIGDSDFWECPNLTSITLPDSVREIGIGAFGQCASLASMTLGPNLETLGDGAFMSCASLGEIKMPPTVTAIGHAAFAECSSLVSVALPQEIKIIHGDTFRGCEKLTSIQLPDTLEQIGDNAFYACHALTSLSLPASLTTLGEYAFADCFKLTSLRLPSGVTQIGDYAFYNTIQLESLGIPDSFHTRGEALRLGVETIYPWAFHHPETSQGHNHGIRLAPVIMVQGHEGALKTIEIAESPEGPWTFWMTVSATQEGVAITDLAETSAKRFYRVVD
;
A
#
# COMPACT_ATOMS: atom_id res chain seq x y z
N MET A 1 58.36 -21.83 26.17
CA MET A 1 57.41 -22.39 25.18
C MET A 1 58.17 -23.32 24.25
N ASN A 2 57.70 -24.55 24.06
CA ASN A 2 58.33 -25.52 23.15
C ASN A 2 58.18 -25.03 21.69
N PRO A 3 59.24 -25.04 20.85
CA PRO A 3 59.17 -24.61 19.45
C PRO A 3 58.06 -25.29 18.63
N THR A 4 57.66 -26.52 18.96
CA THR A 4 56.50 -27.20 18.32
C THR A 4 55.14 -26.64 18.76
N GLN A 5 55.03 -26.06 19.95
CA GLN A 5 53.81 -25.38 20.38
C GLN A 5 53.69 -23.98 19.78
N VAL A 6 54.82 -23.28 19.56
CA VAL A 6 54.84 -22.01 18.83
C VAL A 6 54.50 -22.24 17.36
N LEU A 7 54.98 -23.33 16.75
CA LEU A 7 54.62 -23.69 15.37
C LEU A 7 53.12 -24.05 15.23
N ARG A 8 52.53 -24.73 16.23
CA ARG A 8 51.07 -24.99 16.27
C ARG A 8 50.24 -23.73 16.53
N TRP A 9 50.76 -22.79 17.32
CA TRP A 9 50.14 -21.48 17.53
C TRP A 9 50.22 -20.60 16.28
N ILE A 10 51.35 -20.60 15.57
CA ILE A 10 51.53 -19.87 14.30
C ILE A 10 50.75 -20.56 13.17
N GLN A 11 50.66 -21.89 13.12
CA GLN A 11 49.77 -22.59 12.18
C GLN A 11 48.29 -22.30 12.47
N ARG A 12 47.88 -22.16 13.73
CA ARG A 12 46.54 -21.69 14.09
C ARG A 12 46.32 -20.22 13.74
N LEU A 13 47.30 -19.33 13.94
CA LEU A 13 47.20 -17.91 13.56
C LEU A 13 47.26 -17.68 12.04
N CYS A 14 48.01 -18.50 11.29
CA CYS A 14 48.07 -18.42 9.82
C CYS A 14 46.88 -19.10 9.12
N LEU A 15 46.13 -19.98 9.80
CA LEU A 15 44.79 -20.40 9.36
C LEU A 15 43.72 -19.35 9.65
N LEU A 16 44.00 -18.37 10.53
CA LEU A 16 43.10 -17.29 10.91
C LEU A 16 43.16 -16.07 9.96
N GLN A 17 43.98 -16.11 8.91
CA GLN A 17 44.15 -14.99 7.95
C GLN A 17 43.71 -15.30 6.51
N ILE A 18 42.91 -16.36 6.30
CA ILE A 18 42.13 -16.53 5.07
C ILE A 18 40.76 -17.12 5.43
N LEU A 19 39.98 -16.40 6.25
CA LEU A 19 38.53 -16.49 6.13
C LEU A 19 38.13 -15.34 5.22
N SER A 20 38.21 -15.59 3.92
CA SER A 20 37.17 -14.99 3.08
C SER A 20 35.86 -15.42 3.72
N LEU A 21 35.01 -14.47 4.14
CA LEU A 21 33.57 -14.69 4.30
C LEU A 21 33.01 -15.04 2.91
N GLY A 22 33.42 -16.20 2.40
CA GLY A 22 32.92 -16.78 1.18
C GLY A 22 31.76 -17.64 1.60
N ALA A 23 30.59 -17.31 1.09
CA ALA A 23 29.43 -18.15 1.25
C ALA A 23 29.78 -19.55 0.70
N GLY A 24 29.59 -20.59 1.51
CA GLY A 24 29.83 -21.97 1.12
C GLY A 24 28.69 -22.47 0.24
N GLU A 25 28.94 -23.54 -0.52
CA GLU A 25 27.94 -24.17 -1.38
C GLU A 25 27.65 -25.60 -0.92
N TRP A 26 26.37 -25.98 -0.91
CA TRP A 26 25.88 -27.33 -0.64
C TRP A 26 24.78 -27.68 -1.64
N GLY A 27 25.16 -28.33 -2.75
CA GLY A 27 24.21 -28.63 -3.82
C GLY A 27 23.60 -27.33 -4.39
N PRO A 28 22.26 -27.16 -4.38
CA PRO A 28 21.62 -25.92 -4.84
C PRO A 28 21.66 -24.79 -3.80
N LEU A 29 22.21 -25.02 -2.60
CA LEU A 29 22.18 -24.07 -1.50
C LEU A 29 23.50 -23.31 -1.39
N THR A 30 23.40 -22.03 -1.06
CA THR A 30 24.50 -21.23 -0.54
C THR A 30 24.26 -20.99 0.95
N TYR A 31 25.32 -20.99 1.75
CA TYR A 31 25.24 -20.82 3.20
C TYR A 31 26.37 -19.96 3.76
N GLU A 32 26.14 -19.43 4.95
CA GLU A 32 27.16 -18.80 5.77
C GLU A 32 27.31 -19.56 7.08
N VAL A 33 28.55 -19.64 7.56
CA VAL A 33 28.91 -20.29 8.81
C VAL A 33 29.24 -19.21 9.83
N ASN A 34 28.60 -19.27 10.99
CA ASN A 34 29.03 -18.53 12.18
C ASN A 34 29.76 -19.49 13.15
N ASP A 35 30.21 -19.01 14.30
CA ASP A 35 31.03 -19.81 15.22
C ASP A 35 30.35 -21.10 15.75
N GLU A 36 29.01 -21.19 15.69
CA GLU A 36 28.23 -22.28 16.31
C GLU A 36 27.15 -22.91 15.41
N SER A 37 26.81 -22.30 14.27
CA SER A 37 25.73 -22.76 13.40
C SER A 37 25.88 -22.30 11.94
N VAL A 38 24.97 -22.80 11.11
CA VAL A 38 24.90 -22.51 9.68
C VAL A 38 23.56 -21.87 9.31
N THR A 39 23.63 -20.82 8.50
CA THR A 39 22.47 -20.12 7.93
C THR A 39 22.46 -20.33 6.42
N ILE A 40 21.35 -20.82 5.87
CA ILE A 40 21.15 -20.88 4.42
C ILE A 40 20.85 -19.47 3.92
N THR A 41 21.63 -18.96 2.96
CA THR A 41 21.56 -17.56 2.50
C THR A 41 20.99 -17.41 1.10
N SER A 42 21.10 -18.44 0.25
CA SER A 42 20.39 -18.48 -1.03
C SER A 42 20.17 -19.91 -1.53
N CYS A 43 19.27 -20.06 -2.51
CA CYS A 43 19.04 -21.28 -3.27
C CYS A 43 19.07 -20.99 -4.77
N ASP A 44 19.57 -21.92 -5.57
CA ASP A 44 19.44 -21.91 -7.03
C ASP A 44 17.95 -21.77 -7.42
N PRO A 45 17.55 -20.71 -8.16
CA PRO A 45 16.17 -20.51 -8.60
C PRO A 45 15.61 -21.64 -9.47
N ALA A 46 16.48 -22.43 -10.11
CA ALA A 46 16.09 -23.58 -10.93
C ALA A 46 15.88 -24.87 -10.11
N ALA A 47 16.16 -24.86 -8.80
CA ALA A 47 15.97 -26.03 -7.95
C ALA A 47 14.49 -26.38 -7.78
N ILE A 48 14.11 -27.60 -8.16
CA ILE A 48 12.74 -28.11 -8.05
C ILE A 48 12.52 -28.83 -6.71
N HIS A 49 13.56 -29.46 -6.19
CA HIS A 49 13.56 -30.18 -4.93
C HIS A 49 14.81 -29.83 -4.14
N VAL A 50 14.62 -29.49 -2.87
CA VAL A 50 15.71 -29.11 -1.96
C VAL A 50 15.56 -29.86 -0.65
N ASP A 51 16.60 -30.59 -0.27
CA ASP A 51 16.74 -31.13 1.08
C ASP A 51 17.79 -30.31 1.83
N ILE A 52 17.35 -29.50 2.80
CA ILE A 52 18.27 -28.75 3.65
C ILE A 52 18.89 -29.73 4.66
N PRO A 53 20.22 -29.93 4.65
CA PRO A 53 20.87 -30.89 5.54
C PRO A 53 20.79 -30.43 7.00
N ALA A 54 20.74 -31.37 7.94
CA ALA A 54 20.77 -31.03 9.37
C ALA A 54 22.11 -30.43 9.83
N ASN A 55 23.20 -30.81 9.16
CA ASN A 55 24.53 -30.29 9.47
C ASN A 55 25.31 -29.99 8.19
N ILE A 56 26.06 -28.90 8.20
CA ILE A 56 27.06 -28.55 7.19
C ILE A 56 28.36 -28.28 7.95
N GLU A 57 29.47 -28.87 7.51
CA GLU A 57 30.79 -28.74 8.18
C GLU A 57 30.80 -29.15 9.68
N ASN A 58 29.93 -30.10 10.07
CA ASN A 58 29.69 -30.55 11.45
C ASN A 58 29.03 -29.50 12.36
N LEU A 59 28.51 -28.42 11.79
CA LEU A 59 27.70 -27.43 12.49
C LEU A 59 26.23 -27.58 12.09
N PRO A 60 25.29 -27.38 13.03
CA PRO A 60 23.87 -27.50 12.76
C PRO A 60 23.37 -26.38 11.83
N VAL A 61 22.50 -26.72 10.89
CA VAL A 61 21.76 -25.72 10.11
C VAL A 61 20.57 -25.25 10.96
N THR A 62 20.64 -24.01 11.44
CA THR A 62 19.67 -23.46 12.40
C THR A 62 18.74 -22.41 11.78
N GLN A 63 19.06 -21.88 10.60
CA GLN A 63 18.33 -20.77 10.03
C GLN A 63 18.22 -20.84 8.51
N VAL A 64 17.04 -20.51 8.00
CA VAL A 64 16.85 -20.07 6.61
C VAL A 64 16.85 -18.54 6.63
N GLY A 65 17.89 -17.95 6.06
CA GLY A 65 18.14 -16.52 6.10
C GLY A 65 17.15 -15.70 5.28
N ARG A 66 17.22 -14.37 5.47
CA ARG A 66 16.33 -13.41 4.81
C ARG A 66 16.38 -13.62 3.30
N SER A 67 15.21 -13.83 2.69
CA SER A 67 15.08 -14.04 1.24
C SER A 67 15.85 -15.23 0.66
N ALA A 68 16.26 -16.23 1.45
CA ALA A 68 17.11 -17.32 0.95
C ALA A 68 16.50 -18.13 -0.20
N PHE A 69 15.18 -18.33 -0.21
CA PHE A 69 14.44 -18.97 -1.30
C PHE A 69 13.55 -18.00 -2.06
N ARG A 70 13.80 -16.69 -1.95
CA ARG A 70 12.96 -15.67 -2.58
C ARG A 70 12.93 -15.86 -4.09
N HIS A 71 11.73 -16.02 -4.66
CA HIS A 71 11.47 -16.28 -6.07
C HIS A 71 12.13 -17.55 -6.62
N CYS A 72 12.33 -18.58 -5.79
CA CYS A 72 12.58 -19.94 -6.28
C CYS A 72 11.27 -20.51 -6.85
N VAL A 73 10.86 -20.02 -8.02
CA VAL A 73 9.54 -20.27 -8.64
C VAL A 73 9.34 -21.72 -9.08
N GLU A 74 10.43 -22.45 -9.30
CA GLU A 74 10.41 -23.88 -9.66
C GLU A 74 10.40 -24.81 -8.45
N LEU A 75 10.65 -24.29 -7.24
CA LEU A 75 10.74 -25.10 -6.03
C LEU A 75 9.38 -25.70 -5.69
N GLY A 76 9.24 -27.01 -5.90
CA GLY A 76 8.02 -27.76 -5.61
C GLY A 76 8.01 -28.42 -4.23
N VAL A 77 9.20 -28.81 -3.73
CA VAL A 77 9.36 -29.54 -2.46
C VAL A 77 10.61 -29.07 -1.73
N VAL A 78 10.46 -28.71 -0.46
CA VAL A 78 11.57 -28.43 0.46
C VAL A 78 11.46 -29.27 1.74
N SER A 79 12.56 -29.90 2.15
CA SER A 79 12.66 -30.59 3.44
C SER A 79 13.45 -29.74 4.42
N LEU A 80 12.85 -29.45 5.58
CA LEU A 80 13.46 -28.68 6.67
C LEU A 80 14.05 -29.64 7.74
N PRO A 81 15.27 -29.42 8.24
CA PRO A 81 15.89 -30.30 9.23
C PRO A 81 15.38 -30.01 10.65
N GLU A 82 15.41 -31.01 11.53
CA GLU A 82 15.03 -30.88 12.95
C GLU A 82 15.89 -29.86 13.73
N THR A 83 17.07 -29.51 13.22
CA THR A 83 17.96 -28.50 13.82
C THR A 83 17.53 -27.07 13.52
N LEU A 84 16.55 -26.87 12.63
CA LEU A 84 16.12 -25.54 12.19
C LEU A 84 15.33 -24.84 13.29
N LEU A 85 15.74 -23.61 13.60
CA LEU A 85 15.16 -22.75 14.63
C LEU A 85 14.39 -21.57 14.04
N ALA A 86 14.80 -21.06 12.88
CA ALA A 86 14.24 -19.82 12.33
C ALA A 86 14.07 -19.82 10.81
N LEU A 87 12.96 -19.26 10.36
CA LEU A 87 12.73 -18.82 8.98
C LEU A 87 12.68 -17.30 8.99
N GLU A 88 13.61 -16.62 8.33
CA GLU A 88 13.66 -15.16 8.35
C GLU A 88 12.67 -14.49 7.38
N ASP A 89 12.62 -13.15 7.42
CA ASP A 89 11.78 -12.36 6.53
C ASP A 89 11.95 -12.77 5.06
N TYR A 90 10.83 -12.93 4.35
CA TYR A 90 10.78 -13.32 2.95
C TYR A 90 11.47 -14.67 2.62
N ALA A 91 11.72 -15.54 3.60
CA ALA A 91 12.47 -16.80 3.42
C ALA A 91 12.05 -17.59 2.17
N PHE A 92 10.74 -17.81 1.96
CA PHE A 92 10.17 -18.51 0.80
C PHE A 92 9.29 -17.61 -0.07
N TYR A 93 9.45 -16.29 0.01
CA TYR A 93 8.60 -15.34 -0.72
C TYR A 93 8.59 -15.65 -2.22
N GLY A 94 7.42 -15.86 -2.81
CA GLY A 94 7.27 -16.11 -4.24
C GLY A 94 7.69 -17.51 -4.71
N CYS A 95 7.80 -18.50 -3.82
CA CYS A 95 7.95 -19.91 -4.20
C CYS A 95 6.63 -20.47 -4.76
N ARG A 96 6.27 -20.05 -5.98
CA ARG A 96 4.94 -20.27 -6.59
C ARG A 96 4.57 -21.73 -6.83
N GLN A 97 5.54 -22.64 -6.95
CA GLN A 97 5.29 -24.08 -7.12
C GLN A 97 5.34 -24.88 -5.81
N LEU A 98 5.74 -24.28 -4.68
CA LEU A 98 5.87 -24.98 -3.42
C LEU A 98 4.48 -25.43 -2.95
N LYS A 99 4.28 -26.74 -2.82
CA LYS A 99 2.94 -27.31 -2.53
C LYS A 99 2.65 -27.45 -1.05
N SER A 100 3.66 -27.88 -0.30
CA SER A 100 3.54 -28.14 1.13
C SER A 100 4.87 -27.90 1.82
N ILE A 101 4.81 -27.52 3.10
CA ILE A 101 5.98 -27.43 3.97
C ILE A 101 5.62 -27.98 5.35
N SER A 102 6.55 -28.72 5.95
CA SER A 102 6.40 -29.22 7.31
C SER A 102 7.38 -28.52 8.23
N LEU A 103 6.88 -27.82 9.25
CA LEU A 103 7.69 -27.12 10.23
C LEU A 103 8.18 -28.10 11.30
N PRO A 104 9.51 -28.24 11.52
CA PRO A 104 10.04 -29.12 12.55
C PRO A 104 9.80 -28.58 13.96
N ALA A 105 10.00 -29.44 14.96
CA ALA A 105 9.73 -29.13 16.37
C ALA A 105 10.52 -27.91 16.90
N GLY A 106 11.72 -27.68 16.37
CA GLY A 106 12.63 -26.63 16.82
C GLY A 106 12.34 -25.23 16.27
N VAL A 107 11.43 -25.05 15.30
CA VAL A 107 11.19 -23.72 14.73
C VAL A 107 10.51 -22.81 15.75
N GLU A 108 11.25 -21.79 16.19
CA GLU A 108 10.85 -20.81 17.19
C GLU A 108 10.38 -19.49 16.55
N SER A 109 10.82 -19.19 15.33
CA SER A 109 10.47 -17.95 14.63
C SER A 109 10.20 -18.12 13.12
N ILE A 110 9.20 -17.40 12.64
CA ILE A 110 8.83 -17.23 11.23
C ILE A 110 8.73 -15.73 10.95
N GLY A 111 9.56 -15.26 10.05
CA GLY A 111 9.69 -13.86 9.67
C GLY A 111 8.54 -13.36 8.81
N ARG A 112 8.50 -12.04 8.64
CA ARG A 112 7.46 -11.35 7.87
C ARG A 112 7.48 -11.82 6.42
N PHE A 113 6.30 -12.03 5.85
CA PHE A 113 6.13 -12.44 4.45
C PHE A 113 6.87 -13.72 4.05
N ALA A 114 7.23 -14.59 5.00
CA ALA A 114 8.01 -15.81 4.72
C ALA A 114 7.36 -16.70 3.65
N PHE A 115 6.01 -16.75 3.60
CA PHE A 115 5.25 -17.57 2.64
C PHE A 115 4.38 -16.74 1.68
N THR A 116 4.56 -15.42 1.62
CA THR A 116 3.76 -14.57 0.73
C THR A 116 4.07 -14.88 -0.74
N MET A 117 3.06 -14.84 -1.61
CA MET A 117 3.13 -15.25 -3.02
C MET A 117 3.55 -16.72 -3.26
N CYS A 118 3.47 -17.60 -2.25
CA CYS A 118 3.54 -19.05 -2.44
C CYS A 118 2.20 -19.59 -2.95
N THR A 119 1.84 -19.28 -4.19
CA THR A 119 0.48 -19.46 -4.71
C THR A 119 0.00 -20.91 -4.78
N SER A 120 0.91 -21.89 -4.79
CA SER A 120 0.57 -23.32 -4.77
C SER A 120 0.62 -23.94 -3.35
N LEU A 121 1.03 -23.18 -2.32
CA LEU A 121 1.21 -23.69 -0.98
C LEU A 121 -0.17 -23.95 -0.37
N ASN A 122 -0.56 -25.23 -0.35
CA ASN A 122 -1.89 -25.67 0.06
C ASN A 122 -1.91 -26.26 1.48
N SER A 123 -0.74 -26.57 2.04
CA SER A 123 -0.62 -27.24 3.32
C SER A 123 0.66 -26.81 4.03
N VAL A 124 0.50 -26.29 5.25
CA VAL A 124 1.58 -26.12 6.20
C VAL A 124 1.26 -26.98 7.41
N THR A 125 2.09 -28.00 7.67
CA THR A 125 1.94 -28.86 8.84
C THR A 125 2.98 -28.50 9.89
N VAL A 126 2.64 -28.64 11.16
CA VAL A 126 3.57 -28.38 12.26
C VAL A 126 3.81 -29.67 13.03
N ASP A 127 5.07 -29.96 13.35
CA ASP A 127 5.39 -31.07 14.24
C ASP A 127 4.68 -30.86 15.59
N SER A 128 4.01 -31.90 16.10
CA SER A 128 3.25 -31.87 17.36
C SER A 128 4.06 -31.46 18.61
N ARG A 129 5.39 -31.52 18.53
CA ARG A 129 6.32 -31.10 19.59
C ARG A 129 6.71 -29.63 19.49
N ASN A 130 6.35 -28.93 18.42
CA ASN A 130 6.63 -27.51 18.28
C ASN A 130 5.81 -26.72 19.32
N GLU A 131 6.50 -25.96 20.16
CA GLU A 131 5.87 -25.19 21.25
C GLU A 131 5.42 -23.78 20.83
N PHE A 132 5.78 -23.32 19.62
CA PHE A 132 5.60 -21.95 19.15
C PHE A 132 4.53 -21.80 18.07
N TYR A 133 4.30 -22.85 17.30
CA TYR A 133 3.38 -22.85 16.16
C TYR A 133 2.42 -24.04 16.21
N ALA A 134 1.29 -23.90 15.54
CA ALA A 134 0.31 -24.96 15.39
C ALA A 134 -0.39 -24.84 14.04
N ASP A 135 -0.63 -25.96 13.37
CA ASP A 135 -1.60 -26.02 12.29
C ASP A 135 -3.00 -26.39 12.83
N ARG A 136 -4.03 -25.68 12.37
CA ARG A 136 -5.43 -25.96 12.67
C ARG A 136 -6.25 -25.80 11.41
N GLU A 137 -6.96 -26.86 11.02
CA GLU A 137 -7.82 -26.86 9.83
C GLU A 137 -7.09 -26.48 8.52
N GLY A 138 -5.76 -26.68 8.48
CA GLY A 138 -4.89 -26.32 7.34
C GLY A 138 -4.39 -24.88 7.35
N LEU A 139 -4.65 -24.11 8.42
CA LEU A 139 -4.14 -22.75 8.63
C LEU A 139 -3.00 -22.79 9.65
N LEU A 140 -2.01 -21.92 9.47
CA LEU A 140 -0.86 -21.81 10.38
C LEU A 140 -1.08 -20.68 11.39
N TYR A 141 -0.94 -21.00 12.67
CA TYR A 141 -1.05 -20.08 13.79
C TYR A 141 0.19 -20.14 14.69
N THR A 142 0.33 -19.14 15.58
CA THR A 142 1.07 -19.34 16.83
C THR A 142 0.39 -20.42 17.69
N SER A 143 1.16 -21.13 18.51
CA SER A 143 0.67 -22.25 19.33
C SER A 143 -0.43 -21.85 20.32
N ASP A 144 -0.43 -20.60 20.77
CA ASP A 144 -1.44 -19.99 21.62
C ASP A 144 -2.67 -19.46 20.87
N LEU A 145 -2.70 -19.62 19.53
CA LEU A 145 -3.77 -19.18 18.63
C LEU A 145 -4.06 -17.67 18.72
N ARG A 146 -3.08 -16.86 19.12
CA ARG A 146 -3.21 -15.40 19.19
C ARG A 146 -2.86 -14.69 17.89
N ARG A 147 -2.13 -15.34 17.00
CA ARG A 147 -1.76 -14.77 15.70
C ARG A 147 -1.90 -15.80 14.59
N LEU A 148 -2.56 -15.41 13.51
CA LEU A 148 -2.56 -16.12 12.24
C LEU A 148 -1.27 -15.77 11.47
N ILE A 149 -0.75 -16.72 10.68
CA ILE A 149 0.54 -16.57 9.99
C ILE A 149 0.44 -16.89 8.50
N HIS A 150 -0.42 -17.83 8.14
CA HIS A 150 -0.62 -18.18 6.74
C HIS A 150 -1.97 -18.86 6.52
N VAL A 151 -2.70 -18.38 5.51
CA VAL A 151 -3.85 -19.04 4.92
C VAL A 151 -3.50 -19.47 3.50
N PRO A 152 -3.65 -20.75 3.15
CA PRO A 152 -3.47 -21.18 1.77
C PRO A 152 -4.46 -20.49 0.83
N GLN A 153 -3.98 -19.90 -0.27
CA GLN A 153 -4.78 -19.06 -1.17
C GLN A 153 -6.05 -19.73 -1.70
N HIS A 154 -5.96 -21.03 -2.00
CA HIS A 154 -7.06 -21.82 -2.55
C HIS A 154 -7.81 -22.66 -1.50
N LYS A 155 -7.58 -22.39 -0.21
CA LYS A 155 -8.34 -23.02 0.86
C LYS A 155 -9.82 -22.70 0.70
N ASP A 156 -10.65 -23.71 0.93
CA ASP A 156 -12.08 -23.50 1.13
C ASP A 156 -12.31 -22.87 2.51
N LEU A 157 -12.90 -21.67 2.52
CA LEU A 157 -13.07 -20.81 3.69
C LEU A 157 -14.55 -20.55 4.01
N ASP A 158 -15.49 -21.23 3.35
CA ASP A 158 -16.93 -21.00 3.54
C ASP A 158 -17.37 -21.25 5.00
N ASP A 159 -16.75 -22.24 5.66
CA ASP A 159 -17.00 -22.60 7.06
C ASP A 159 -15.88 -22.14 8.02
N LEU A 160 -15.03 -21.19 7.60
CA LEU A 160 -13.92 -20.74 8.45
C LEU A 160 -14.43 -20.07 9.72
N VAL A 161 -14.06 -20.62 10.87
CA VAL A 161 -14.25 -19.99 12.19
C VAL A 161 -12.90 -19.63 12.79
N LEU A 162 -12.62 -18.33 12.90
CA LEU A 162 -11.41 -17.84 13.54
C LEU A 162 -11.48 -18.02 15.08
N PRO A 163 -10.39 -18.38 15.76
CA PRO A 163 -10.38 -18.53 17.22
C PRO A 163 -10.69 -17.21 17.95
N GLU A 164 -11.50 -17.25 19.00
CA GLU A 164 -11.79 -16.10 19.89
C GLU A 164 -10.55 -15.62 20.69
N THR A 165 -9.44 -16.36 20.63
CA THR A 165 -8.15 -15.95 21.19
C THR A 165 -7.32 -15.09 20.24
N LEU A 166 -7.74 -14.98 18.97
CA LEU A 166 -6.98 -14.32 17.91
C LEU A 166 -6.88 -12.81 18.16
N VAL A 167 -5.67 -12.32 18.35
CA VAL A 167 -5.37 -10.90 18.63
C VAL A 167 -4.95 -10.18 17.36
N SER A 168 -4.29 -10.84 16.42
CA SER A 168 -3.87 -10.22 15.16
C SER A 168 -3.96 -11.14 13.95
N ILE A 169 -4.29 -10.51 12.82
CA ILE A 169 -4.10 -11.08 11.49
C ILE A 169 -2.72 -10.62 11.00
N GLY A 170 -1.84 -11.56 10.71
CA GLY A 170 -0.47 -11.31 10.28
C GLY A 170 -0.36 -10.69 8.88
N ASP A 171 0.86 -10.31 8.54
CA ASP A 171 1.17 -9.68 7.27
C ASP A 171 0.95 -10.65 6.12
N SER A 172 0.09 -10.26 5.17
CA SER A 172 -0.22 -11.04 3.98
C SER A 172 -0.81 -12.44 4.24
N ASP A 173 -1.42 -12.65 5.41
CA ASP A 173 -1.99 -13.94 5.80
C ASP A 173 -3.05 -14.47 4.82
N PHE A 174 -3.93 -13.58 4.35
CA PHE A 174 -4.97 -13.86 3.34
C PHE A 174 -4.60 -13.28 1.96
N TRP A 175 -3.32 -12.99 1.70
CA TRP A 175 -2.91 -12.39 0.43
C TRP A 175 -3.39 -13.21 -0.77
N GLU A 176 -4.14 -12.55 -1.66
CA GLU A 176 -4.65 -13.13 -2.91
C GLU A 176 -5.44 -14.43 -2.65
N CYS A 177 -6.40 -14.39 -1.71
CA CYS A 177 -7.37 -15.47 -1.51
C CYS A 177 -8.58 -15.29 -2.46
N PRO A 178 -8.59 -15.91 -3.67
CA PRO A 178 -9.65 -15.69 -4.66
C PRO A 178 -11.03 -16.18 -4.23
N ASN A 179 -11.09 -17.13 -3.29
CA ASN A 179 -12.33 -17.72 -2.81
C ASN A 179 -12.92 -17.00 -1.58
N LEU A 180 -12.19 -16.05 -0.99
CA LEU A 180 -12.67 -15.32 0.17
C LEU A 180 -13.72 -14.29 -0.25
N THR A 181 -14.99 -14.58 -0.02
CA THR A 181 -16.11 -13.69 -0.36
C THR A 181 -16.61 -12.86 0.84
N SER A 182 -16.51 -13.42 2.04
CA SER A 182 -16.83 -12.75 3.30
C SER A 182 -16.03 -13.32 4.46
N ILE A 183 -15.85 -12.52 5.50
CA ILE A 183 -15.21 -12.94 6.75
C ILE A 183 -15.69 -12.12 7.93
N THR A 184 -15.76 -12.76 9.10
CA THR A 184 -16.06 -12.11 10.38
C THR A 184 -14.86 -12.27 11.30
N LEU A 185 -14.32 -11.15 11.77
CA LEU A 185 -13.21 -11.15 12.72
C LEU A 185 -13.75 -11.23 14.16
N PRO A 186 -13.13 -12.03 15.04
CA PRO A 186 -13.54 -12.11 16.44
C PRO A 186 -13.25 -10.80 17.19
N ASP A 187 -13.97 -10.56 18.29
CA ASP A 187 -13.89 -9.33 19.08
C ASP A 187 -12.50 -9.12 19.72
N SER A 188 -11.71 -10.18 19.82
CA SER A 188 -10.34 -10.18 20.33
C SER A 188 -9.33 -9.54 19.38
N VAL A 189 -9.64 -9.41 18.09
CA VAL A 189 -8.70 -8.85 17.11
C VAL A 189 -8.46 -7.37 17.38
N ARG A 190 -7.18 -6.99 17.42
CA ARG A 190 -6.67 -5.62 17.62
C ARG A 190 -5.93 -5.09 16.40
N GLU A 191 -5.35 -5.97 15.59
CA GLU A 191 -4.47 -5.58 14.48
C GLU A 191 -4.74 -6.42 13.22
N ILE A 192 -4.77 -5.73 12.08
CA ILE A 192 -4.70 -6.34 10.74
C ILE A 192 -3.40 -5.87 10.10
N GLY A 193 -2.49 -6.81 9.79
CA GLY A 193 -1.15 -6.55 9.29
C GLY A 193 -1.06 -6.03 7.85
N ILE A 194 0.17 -5.81 7.40
CA ILE A 194 0.49 -5.29 6.05
C ILE A 194 0.02 -6.29 4.99
N GLY A 195 -0.81 -5.81 4.06
CA GLY A 195 -1.32 -6.62 2.96
C GLY A 195 -2.18 -7.81 3.41
N ALA A 196 -2.65 -7.84 4.66
CA ALA A 196 -3.31 -9.02 5.25
C ALA A 196 -4.41 -9.60 4.35
N PHE A 197 -5.24 -8.76 3.74
CA PHE A 197 -6.28 -9.13 2.77
C PHE A 197 -6.01 -8.56 1.36
N GLY A 198 -4.76 -8.16 1.08
CA GLY A 198 -4.38 -7.63 -0.22
C GLY A 198 -4.71 -8.60 -1.35
N GLN A 199 -5.21 -8.10 -2.47
CA GLN A 199 -5.62 -8.85 -3.66
C GLN A 199 -6.74 -9.89 -3.44
N CYS A 200 -7.50 -9.82 -2.33
CA CYS A 200 -8.74 -10.58 -2.16
C CYS A 200 -9.86 -10.01 -3.05
N ALA A 201 -9.74 -10.17 -4.37
CA ALA A 201 -10.61 -9.51 -5.35
C ALA A 201 -12.11 -9.89 -5.20
N SER A 202 -12.41 -11.05 -4.63
CA SER A 202 -13.77 -11.55 -4.38
C SER A 202 -14.36 -11.12 -3.04
N LEU A 203 -13.57 -10.52 -2.13
CA LEU A 203 -14.02 -10.12 -0.80
C LEU A 203 -15.05 -9.00 -0.94
N ALA A 204 -16.33 -9.34 -0.75
CA ALA A 204 -17.46 -8.43 -0.96
C ALA A 204 -17.94 -7.78 0.33
N SER A 205 -17.79 -8.48 1.46
CA SER A 205 -18.21 -7.99 2.78
C SER A 205 -17.27 -8.46 3.88
N MET A 206 -17.09 -7.63 4.90
CA MET A 206 -16.28 -7.98 6.08
C MET A 206 -16.90 -7.37 7.32
N THR A 207 -16.94 -8.16 8.39
CA THR A 207 -17.29 -7.67 9.73
C THR A 207 -16.01 -7.52 10.55
N LEU A 208 -15.61 -6.27 10.79
CA LEU A 208 -14.49 -5.94 11.67
C LEU A 208 -14.90 -6.12 13.14
N GLY A 209 -13.98 -6.58 13.98
CA GLY A 209 -14.18 -6.67 15.42
C GLY A 209 -14.27 -5.27 16.06
N PRO A 210 -15.10 -5.05 17.10
CA PRO A 210 -15.35 -3.75 17.70
C PRO A 210 -14.14 -3.13 18.42
N ASN A 211 -13.09 -3.93 18.66
CA ASN A 211 -11.88 -3.52 19.36
C ASN A 211 -10.66 -3.38 18.43
N LEU A 212 -10.85 -3.41 17.11
CA LEU A 212 -9.76 -3.25 16.15
C LEU A 212 -9.12 -1.87 16.31
N GLU A 213 -7.79 -1.81 16.39
CA GLU A 213 -7.02 -0.59 16.66
C GLU A 213 -6.24 -0.13 15.42
N THR A 214 -5.70 -1.07 14.63
CA THR A 214 -4.78 -0.74 13.53
C THR A 214 -5.05 -1.54 12.26
N LEU A 215 -4.88 -0.86 11.12
CA LEU A 215 -4.81 -1.44 9.78
C LEU A 215 -3.44 -1.15 9.18
N GLY A 216 -2.71 -2.17 8.78
CA GLY A 216 -1.40 -2.06 8.15
C GLY A 216 -1.46 -1.53 6.71
N ASP A 217 -0.29 -1.22 6.16
CA ASP A 217 -0.15 -0.78 4.77
C ASP A 217 -0.75 -1.83 3.81
N GLY A 218 -1.55 -1.38 2.85
CA GLY A 218 -2.17 -2.26 1.86
C GLY A 218 -3.12 -3.32 2.41
N ALA A 219 -3.60 -3.20 3.66
CA ALA A 219 -4.40 -4.22 4.34
C ALA A 219 -5.55 -4.79 3.49
N PHE A 220 -6.23 -3.96 2.70
CA PHE A 220 -7.31 -4.33 1.78
C PHE A 220 -7.03 -3.93 0.33
N MET A 221 -5.75 -3.72 -0.04
CA MET A 221 -5.37 -3.30 -1.38
C MET A 221 -5.96 -4.24 -2.43
N SER A 222 -6.54 -3.71 -3.51
CA SER A 222 -7.16 -4.42 -4.62
C SER A 222 -8.27 -5.41 -4.20
N CYS A 223 -8.96 -5.17 -3.08
CA CYS A 223 -10.22 -5.85 -2.75
C CYS A 223 -11.37 -5.31 -3.64
N ALA A 224 -11.34 -5.64 -4.93
CA ALA A 224 -12.17 -5.02 -5.97
C ALA A 224 -13.69 -5.19 -5.76
N SER A 225 -14.12 -6.22 -5.03
CA SER A 225 -15.55 -6.48 -4.72
C SER A 225 -16.04 -5.82 -3.43
N LEU A 226 -15.15 -5.27 -2.60
CA LEU A 226 -15.52 -4.74 -1.28
C LEU A 226 -16.35 -3.47 -1.44
N GLY A 227 -17.65 -3.56 -1.16
CA GLY A 227 -18.62 -2.48 -1.41
C GLY A 227 -18.80 -1.50 -0.25
N GLU A 228 -18.69 -2.00 0.98
CA GLU A 228 -18.87 -1.24 2.22
C GLU A 228 -17.92 -1.80 3.28
N ILE A 229 -17.35 -0.93 4.11
CA ILE A 229 -16.63 -1.32 5.32
C ILE A 229 -17.01 -0.39 6.48
N LYS A 230 -17.40 -0.99 7.61
CA LYS A 230 -17.76 -0.26 8.82
C LYS A 230 -16.57 -0.23 9.77
N MET A 231 -15.89 0.92 9.80
CA MET A 231 -14.75 1.11 10.70
C MET A 231 -15.23 1.20 12.15
N PRO A 232 -14.67 0.40 13.08
CA PRO A 232 -14.94 0.58 14.48
C PRO A 232 -14.27 1.87 15.00
N PRO A 233 -14.87 2.55 15.98
CA PRO A 233 -14.37 3.84 16.49
C PRO A 233 -13.01 3.72 17.20
N THR A 234 -12.58 2.50 17.54
CA THR A 234 -11.29 2.19 18.17
C THR A 234 -10.12 2.24 17.20
N VAL A 235 -10.34 2.29 15.89
CA VAL A 235 -9.25 2.35 14.91
C VAL A 235 -8.57 3.71 15.00
N THR A 236 -7.28 3.71 15.35
CA THR A 236 -6.45 4.91 15.49
C THR A 236 -5.41 5.07 14.38
N ALA A 237 -5.16 4.02 13.59
CA ALA A 237 -4.19 4.06 12.49
C ALA A 237 -4.66 3.26 11.27
N ILE A 238 -4.50 3.85 10.09
CA ILE A 238 -4.78 3.25 8.78
C ILE A 238 -3.54 3.45 7.91
N GLY A 239 -2.89 2.36 7.49
CA GLY A 239 -1.65 2.40 6.70
C GLY A 239 -1.80 2.95 5.29
N HIS A 240 -0.66 3.15 4.62
CA HIS A 240 -0.60 3.55 3.21
C HIS A 240 -1.31 2.54 2.32
N ALA A 241 -1.98 3.01 1.28
CA ALA A 241 -2.69 2.15 0.32
C ALA A 241 -3.69 1.14 0.94
N ALA A 242 -4.15 1.34 2.19
CA ALA A 242 -4.95 0.35 2.90
C ALA A 242 -6.23 -0.07 2.16
N PHE A 243 -6.84 0.84 1.39
CA PHE A 243 -8.01 0.59 0.53
C PHE A 243 -7.73 0.93 -0.94
N ALA A 244 -6.46 0.97 -1.34
CA ALA A 244 -6.12 1.24 -2.73
C ALA A 244 -6.77 0.18 -3.64
N GLU A 245 -7.35 0.61 -4.75
CA GLU A 245 -8.00 -0.23 -5.77
C GLU A 245 -9.20 -1.06 -5.25
N CYS A 246 -9.81 -0.66 -4.13
CA CYS A 246 -11.15 -1.12 -3.73
C CYS A 246 -12.23 -0.50 -4.65
N SER A 247 -12.23 -0.89 -5.94
CA SER A 247 -13.02 -0.24 -7.00
C SER A 247 -14.54 -0.33 -6.81
N SER A 248 -15.04 -1.24 -5.97
CA SER A 248 -16.46 -1.31 -5.63
C SER A 248 -16.88 -0.52 -4.38
N LEU A 249 -15.93 0.04 -3.62
CA LEU A 249 -16.20 0.73 -2.36
C LEU A 249 -17.02 2.00 -2.61
N VAL A 250 -18.22 2.06 -2.02
CA VAL A 250 -19.18 3.16 -2.31
C VAL A 250 -19.08 4.28 -1.28
N SER A 251 -18.85 3.94 -0.03
CA SER A 251 -18.76 4.88 1.09
C SER A 251 -17.92 4.34 2.23
N VAL A 252 -17.23 5.24 2.93
CA VAL A 252 -16.46 4.94 4.15
C VAL A 252 -16.72 6.04 5.18
N ALA A 253 -16.90 5.65 6.44
CA ALA A 253 -16.86 6.58 7.58
C ALA A 253 -15.58 6.34 8.36
N LEU A 254 -14.73 7.36 8.45
CA LEU A 254 -13.48 7.26 9.21
C LEU A 254 -13.73 7.50 10.71
N PRO A 255 -12.99 6.80 11.59
CA PRO A 255 -13.00 7.09 13.04
C PRO A 255 -12.58 8.52 13.35
N GLN A 256 -13.13 9.09 14.42
CA GLN A 256 -12.94 10.51 14.79
C GLN A 256 -11.52 10.87 15.26
N GLU A 257 -10.70 9.90 15.64
CA GLU A 257 -9.32 10.12 16.12
C GLU A 257 -8.27 10.10 14.99
N ILE A 258 -8.67 9.84 13.74
CA ILE A 258 -7.73 9.76 12.61
C ILE A 258 -7.22 11.15 12.23
N LYS A 259 -5.91 11.35 12.42
CA LYS A 259 -5.22 12.61 12.07
C LYS A 259 -4.65 12.67 10.66
N ILE A 260 -4.35 11.51 10.06
CA ILE A 260 -3.65 11.42 8.78
C ILE A 260 -4.36 10.38 7.92
N ILE A 261 -4.70 10.76 6.69
CA ILE A 261 -4.97 9.82 5.61
C ILE A 261 -3.66 9.69 4.84
N HIS A 262 -3.06 8.50 4.90
CA HIS A 262 -1.76 8.24 4.29
C HIS A 262 -1.82 8.21 2.75
N GLY A 263 -0.63 8.21 2.13
CA GLY A 263 -0.53 8.12 0.68
C GLY A 263 -1.27 6.91 0.12
N ASP A 264 -1.90 7.09 -1.03
CA ASP A 264 -2.65 6.07 -1.78
C ASP A 264 -3.84 5.42 -1.04
N THR A 265 -4.20 5.84 0.18
CA THR A 265 -5.15 5.11 1.05
C THR A 265 -6.44 4.70 0.35
N PHE A 266 -7.04 5.57 -0.46
CA PHE A 266 -8.25 5.31 -1.25
C PHE A 266 -8.01 5.44 -2.76
N ARG A 267 -6.76 5.38 -3.22
CA ARG A 267 -6.40 5.46 -4.65
C ARG A 267 -7.22 4.44 -5.44
N GLY A 268 -7.86 4.84 -6.54
CA GLY A 268 -8.60 3.92 -7.42
C GLY A 268 -9.89 3.35 -6.80
N CYS A 269 -10.43 3.96 -5.73
CA CYS A 269 -11.79 3.67 -5.26
C CYS A 269 -12.82 4.29 -6.21
N GLU A 270 -12.96 3.72 -7.41
CA GLU A 270 -13.68 4.34 -8.53
C GLU A 270 -15.18 4.60 -8.26
N LYS A 271 -15.82 3.80 -7.39
CA LYS A 271 -17.22 3.95 -7.00
C LYS A 271 -17.44 4.76 -5.72
N LEU A 272 -16.37 5.28 -5.09
CA LEU A 272 -16.49 6.05 -3.84
C LEU A 272 -17.24 7.35 -4.12
N THR A 273 -18.46 7.46 -3.63
CA THR A 273 -19.34 8.62 -3.88
C THR A 273 -19.27 9.64 -2.76
N SER A 274 -19.02 9.19 -1.54
CA SER A 274 -18.94 10.01 -0.33
C SER A 274 -17.99 9.37 0.69
N ILE A 275 -17.29 10.20 1.45
CA ILE A 275 -16.47 9.80 2.58
C ILE A 275 -16.67 10.82 3.71
N GLN A 276 -16.86 10.33 4.93
CA GLN A 276 -16.92 11.19 6.11
C GLN A 276 -15.53 11.29 6.71
N LEU A 277 -14.94 12.49 6.59
CA LEU A 277 -13.65 12.81 7.20
C LEU A 277 -13.86 13.21 8.67
N PRO A 278 -12.91 12.89 9.56
CA PRO A 278 -13.01 13.26 10.97
C PRO A 278 -12.61 14.73 11.18
N ASP A 279 -13.20 15.37 12.19
CA ASP A 279 -12.90 16.77 12.53
C ASP A 279 -11.47 17.01 13.03
N THR A 280 -10.73 15.93 13.32
CA THR A 280 -9.33 15.94 13.78
C THR A 280 -8.31 15.76 12.66
N LEU A 281 -8.74 15.56 11.40
CA LEU A 281 -7.84 15.28 10.29
C LEU A 281 -6.93 16.48 10.01
N GLU A 282 -5.62 16.27 10.09
CA GLU A 282 -4.59 17.29 9.87
C GLU A 282 -3.97 17.17 8.46
N GLN A 283 -3.89 15.96 7.90
CA GLN A 283 -3.16 15.71 6.64
C GLN A 283 -3.87 14.70 5.72
N ILE A 284 -3.86 14.99 4.42
CA ILE A 284 -4.20 14.06 3.34
C ILE A 284 -2.95 13.88 2.49
N GLY A 285 -2.43 12.65 2.42
CA GLY A 285 -1.18 12.32 1.73
C GLY A 285 -1.30 12.25 0.21
N ASP A 286 -0.18 11.95 -0.42
CA ASP A 286 -0.05 11.89 -1.88
C ASP A 286 -0.96 10.81 -2.47
N ASN A 287 -1.62 11.09 -3.59
CA ASN A 287 -2.54 10.18 -4.28
C ASN A 287 -3.69 9.61 -3.42
N ALA A 288 -3.96 10.17 -2.22
CA ALA A 288 -4.87 9.56 -1.26
C ALA A 288 -6.27 9.25 -1.81
N PHE A 289 -6.80 10.09 -2.71
CA PHE A 289 -8.05 9.92 -3.44
C PHE A 289 -7.85 9.97 -4.96
N TYR A 290 -6.64 9.64 -5.44
CA TYR A 290 -6.33 9.57 -6.87
C TYR A 290 -7.32 8.62 -7.57
N ALA A 291 -7.90 9.03 -8.71
CA ALA A 291 -8.85 8.24 -9.49
C ALA A 291 -10.13 7.79 -8.73
N CYS A 292 -10.57 8.55 -7.71
CA CYS A 292 -11.91 8.41 -7.14
C CYS A 292 -12.97 9.01 -8.09
N HIS A 293 -13.17 8.38 -9.25
CA HIS A 293 -13.99 8.90 -10.37
C HIS A 293 -15.43 9.26 -9.98
N ALA A 294 -16.01 8.61 -8.96
CA ALA A 294 -17.38 8.84 -8.52
C ALA A 294 -17.55 9.88 -7.41
N LEU A 295 -16.46 10.41 -6.84
CA LEU A 295 -16.52 11.32 -5.71
C LEU A 295 -17.14 12.66 -6.16
N THR A 296 -18.26 13.03 -5.55
CA THR A 296 -19.06 14.21 -6.00
C THR A 296 -18.83 15.45 -5.17
N SER A 297 -18.70 15.29 -3.86
CA SER A 297 -18.48 16.36 -2.91
C SER A 297 -17.73 15.81 -1.69
N LEU A 298 -16.97 16.68 -1.06
CA LEU A 298 -16.19 16.36 0.14
C LEU A 298 -16.16 17.59 1.05
N SER A 299 -16.47 17.39 2.33
CA SER A 299 -16.28 18.42 3.35
C SER A 299 -14.90 18.22 3.98
N LEU A 300 -14.01 19.20 3.78
CA LEU A 300 -12.69 19.19 4.39
C LEU A 300 -12.77 19.81 5.80
N PRO A 301 -12.21 19.16 6.83
CA PRO A 301 -12.31 19.61 8.22
C PRO A 301 -11.42 20.81 8.49
N ALA A 302 -11.83 21.67 9.43
CA ALA A 302 -11.13 22.92 9.73
C ALA A 302 -9.67 22.73 10.24
N SER A 303 -9.36 21.56 10.79
CA SER A 303 -8.03 21.15 11.26
C SER A 303 -7.03 20.85 10.14
N LEU A 304 -7.48 20.67 8.90
CA LEU A 304 -6.64 20.24 7.79
C LEU A 304 -5.58 21.30 7.44
N THR A 305 -4.31 20.90 7.46
CA THR A 305 -3.18 21.78 7.16
C THR A 305 -2.47 21.45 5.84
N THR A 306 -2.52 20.19 5.42
CA THR A 306 -1.71 19.68 4.30
C THR A 306 -2.52 18.79 3.36
N LEU A 307 -2.38 19.05 2.05
CA LEU A 307 -2.82 18.19 0.96
C LEU A 307 -1.60 17.73 0.14
N GLY A 308 -1.47 16.44 -0.12
CA GLY A 308 -0.36 15.85 -0.87
C GLY A 308 -0.45 16.04 -2.38
N GLU A 309 0.61 15.58 -3.07
CA GLU A 309 0.71 15.55 -4.53
C GLU A 309 -0.39 14.65 -5.11
N TYR A 310 -1.06 15.09 -6.19
CA TYR A 310 -2.14 14.32 -6.84
C TYR A 310 -3.28 13.84 -5.91
N ALA A 311 -3.45 14.44 -4.71
CA ALA A 311 -4.35 13.93 -3.67
C ALA A 311 -5.79 13.66 -4.13
N PHE A 312 -6.33 14.48 -5.03
CA PHE A 312 -7.66 14.35 -5.65
C PHE A 312 -7.59 14.33 -7.18
N ALA A 313 -6.44 13.97 -7.75
CA ALA A 313 -6.32 13.89 -9.19
C ALA A 313 -7.26 12.80 -9.76
N ASP A 314 -7.75 13.04 -10.98
CA ASP A 314 -8.74 12.21 -11.66
C ASP A 314 -10.08 12.04 -10.90
N CYS A 315 -10.42 12.92 -9.95
CA CYS A 315 -11.77 12.96 -9.35
C CYS A 315 -12.79 13.63 -10.31
N PHE A 316 -13.15 12.93 -11.39
CA PHE A 316 -13.93 13.49 -12.51
C PHE A 316 -15.31 14.04 -12.15
N LYS A 317 -15.91 13.62 -11.04
CA LYS A 317 -17.25 14.08 -10.62
C LYS A 317 -17.23 15.10 -9.48
N LEU A 318 -16.07 15.48 -8.98
CA LEU A 318 -15.96 16.42 -7.87
C LEU A 318 -16.36 17.82 -8.37
N THR A 319 -17.49 18.34 -7.90
CA THR A 319 -18.07 19.59 -8.44
C THR A 319 -17.68 20.84 -7.67
N SER A 320 -17.51 20.71 -6.35
CA SER A 320 -17.15 21.80 -5.48
C SER A 320 -16.31 21.31 -4.32
N LEU A 321 -15.34 22.13 -3.93
CA LEU A 321 -14.49 21.88 -2.79
C LEU A 321 -14.13 23.21 -2.14
N ARG A 322 -14.17 23.25 -0.80
CA ARG A 322 -13.73 24.41 -0.03
C ARG A 322 -12.54 24.03 0.81
N LEU A 323 -11.40 24.66 0.57
CA LEU A 323 -10.24 24.50 1.42
C LEU A 323 -10.46 25.24 2.75
N PRO A 324 -10.19 24.59 3.89
CA PRO A 324 -10.28 25.23 5.19
C PRO A 324 -9.12 26.21 5.40
N SER A 325 -9.32 27.20 6.26
CA SER A 325 -8.33 28.26 6.52
C SER A 325 -7.01 27.81 7.13
N GLY A 326 -6.98 26.60 7.67
CA GLY A 326 -5.78 25.96 8.19
C GLY A 326 -4.83 25.43 7.12
N VAL A 327 -5.27 25.29 5.86
CA VAL A 327 -4.42 24.73 4.79
C VAL A 327 -3.25 25.67 4.50
N THR A 328 -2.05 25.16 4.68
CA THR A 328 -0.78 25.87 4.41
C THR A 328 0.05 25.22 3.32
N GLN A 329 -0.23 23.97 2.97
CA GLN A 329 0.50 23.19 1.97
C GLN A 329 -0.48 22.45 1.07
N ILE A 330 -0.28 22.58 -0.25
CA ILE A 330 -1.01 21.86 -1.29
C ILE A 330 0.06 21.31 -2.25
N GLY A 331 0.10 19.99 -2.41
CA GLY A 331 1.04 19.33 -3.30
C GLY A 331 0.74 19.62 -4.76
N ASP A 332 1.75 19.39 -5.60
CA ASP A 332 1.63 19.56 -7.04
C ASP A 332 0.52 18.66 -7.59
N TYR A 333 -0.23 19.18 -8.56
CA TYR A 333 -1.27 18.45 -9.28
C TYR A 333 -2.38 17.86 -8.37
N ALA A 334 -2.56 18.39 -7.16
CA ALA A 334 -3.53 17.88 -6.19
C ALA A 334 -4.97 17.76 -6.72
N PHE A 335 -5.35 18.57 -7.72
CA PHE A 335 -6.64 18.53 -8.40
C PHE A 335 -6.50 18.27 -9.91
N TYR A 336 -5.48 17.51 -10.31
CA TYR A 336 -5.24 17.26 -11.72
C TYR A 336 -6.40 16.52 -12.37
N ASN A 337 -6.84 16.98 -13.54
CA ASN A 337 -7.94 16.37 -14.30
C ASN A 337 -9.26 16.22 -13.49
N THR A 338 -9.52 17.08 -12.48
CA THR A 338 -10.85 17.20 -11.84
C THR A 338 -11.79 18.07 -12.67
N ILE A 339 -12.17 17.55 -13.84
CA ILE A 339 -12.86 18.29 -14.91
C ILE A 339 -14.26 18.82 -14.60
N GLN A 340 -14.86 18.47 -13.46
CA GLN A 340 -16.17 19.00 -13.05
C GLN A 340 -16.07 20.02 -11.91
N LEU A 341 -14.87 20.34 -11.44
CA LEU A 341 -14.69 21.29 -10.33
C LEU A 341 -15.03 22.72 -10.80
N GLU A 342 -16.21 23.21 -10.42
CA GLU A 342 -16.71 24.54 -10.81
C GLU A 342 -16.24 25.64 -9.85
N SER A 343 -16.02 25.28 -8.58
CA SER A 343 -15.60 26.22 -7.54
C SER A 343 -14.58 25.58 -6.60
N LEU A 344 -13.51 26.33 -6.33
CA LEU A 344 -12.51 26.01 -5.33
C LEU A 344 -12.36 27.19 -4.38
N GLY A 345 -12.89 27.06 -3.16
CA GLY A 345 -12.72 28.07 -2.12
C GLY A 345 -11.30 28.03 -1.56
N ILE A 346 -10.49 29.05 -1.83
CA ILE A 346 -9.13 29.19 -1.26
C ILE A 346 -9.21 30.14 -0.05
N PRO A 347 -8.65 29.78 1.12
CA PRO A 347 -8.71 30.66 2.27
C PRO A 347 -7.80 31.87 2.15
N ASP A 348 -8.17 32.97 2.81
CA ASP A 348 -7.43 34.23 2.73
C ASP A 348 -6.02 34.13 3.33
N SER A 349 -5.82 33.20 4.27
CA SER A 349 -4.54 32.85 4.91
C SER A 349 -3.56 32.11 3.98
N PHE A 350 -4.01 31.64 2.80
CA PHE A 350 -3.13 30.92 1.89
C PHE A 350 -2.14 31.87 1.22
N HIS A 351 -0.86 31.68 1.54
CA HIS A 351 0.26 32.39 0.93
C HIS A 351 1.15 31.37 0.20
N THR A 352 1.20 31.43 -1.13
CA THR A 352 2.19 30.67 -1.91
C THR A 352 3.57 31.23 -1.58
N ARG A 353 4.51 30.37 -1.16
CA ARG A 353 5.91 30.77 -0.86
C ARG A 353 6.73 30.96 -2.14
N GLY A 354 6.24 31.79 -3.07
CA GLY A 354 6.98 32.15 -4.29
C GLY A 354 7.00 31.11 -5.41
N GLU A 355 6.30 29.97 -5.25
CA GLU A 355 6.08 28.98 -6.31
C GLU A 355 4.62 29.05 -6.79
N ALA A 356 4.40 28.95 -8.11
CA ALA A 356 3.07 28.93 -8.69
C ALA A 356 2.34 27.64 -8.26
N LEU A 357 1.09 27.76 -7.80
CA LEU A 357 0.30 26.61 -7.39
C LEU A 357 -0.11 25.79 -8.63
N ARG A 358 0.48 24.60 -8.81
CA ARG A 358 0.21 23.72 -9.95
C ARG A 358 -1.07 22.91 -9.71
N LEU A 359 -2.24 23.53 -9.84
CA LEU A 359 -3.49 22.79 -9.66
C LEU A 359 -3.79 21.79 -10.79
N GLY A 360 -3.16 21.95 -11.96
CA GLY A 360 -3.14 20.92 -13.00
C GLY A 360 -4.52 20.55 -13.57
N VAL A 361 -5.49 21.46 -13.60
CA VAL A 361 -6.84 21.11 -14.06
C VAL A 361 -6.84 21.07 -15.59
N GLU A 362 -6.27 20.00 -16.16
CA GLU A 362 -6.24 19.79 -17.60
C GLU A 362 -7.66 19.56 -18.12
N THR A 363 -8.08 20.42 -19.05
CA THR A 363 -9.14 20.10 -20.00
C THR A 363 -8.62 19.08 -20.99
N ILE A 364 -8.89 17.79 -20.76
CA ILE A 364 -8.61 16.77 -21.77
C ILE A 364 -9.66 16.89 -22.89
N TYR A 365 -9.19 17.23 -24.10
CA TYR A 365 -9.99 17.09 -25.32
C TYR A 365 -10.29 15.60 -25.56
N PRO A 366 -11.52 15.20 -25.96
CA PRO A 366 -11.97 13.79 -26.03
C PRO A 366 -11.24 12.83 -27.00
N TRP A 367 -10.03 13.14 -27.48
CA TRP A 367 -9.30 12.32 -28.47
C TRP A 367 -7.95 11.78 -27.99
N ALA A 368 -7.50 12.07 -26.75
CA ALA A 368 -6.21 11.58 -26.23
C ALA A 368 -6.18 10.11 -25.77
N PHE A 369 -7.31 9.38 -25.82
CA PHE A 369 -7.33 7.93 -25.70
C PHE A 369 -7.53 7.29 -27.07
N HIS A 370 -6.47 7.06 -27.85
CA HIS A 370 -6.46 6.06 -28.93
C HIS A 370 -5.01 5.57 -29.16
N HIS A 371 -4.74 4.31 -28.80
CA HIS A 371 -3.83 3.47 -29.59
C HIS A 371 -4.70 2.71 -30.62
N PRO A 372 -4.14 2.30 -31.77
CA PRO A 372 -4.86 2.23 -33.04
C PRO A 372 -5.73 0.98 -33.14
N GLU A 373 -7.00 1.15 -33.48
CA GLU A 373 -7.64 0.52 -34.64
C GLU A 373 -9.15 0.82 -34.65
N THR A 374 -9.67 1.00 -35.86
CA THR A 374 -11.09 1.13 -36.24
C THR A 374 -11.75 2.51 -36.13
N SER A 375 -11.73 3.19 -37.28
CA SER A 375 -12.68 4.19 -37.72
C SER A 375 -14.14 3.76 -37.51
N GLN A 376 -14.99 4.61 -36.95
CA GLN A 376 -16.20 5.19 -37.58
C GLN A 376 -16.87 6.18 -36.61
N GLY A 377 -17.34 7.29 -37.17
CA GLY A 377 -17.52 8.55 -36.47
C GLY A 377 -18.75 8.66 -35.56
N HIS A 378 -18.57 9.41 -34.48
CA HIS A 378 -19.66 10.09 -33.78
C HIS A 378 -19.25 11.54 -33.47
N ASN A 379 -20.13 12.45 -33.88
CA ASN A 379 -20.04 13.89 -33.70
C ASN A 379 -20.26 14.19 -32.21
N HIS A 380 -19.25 14.67 -31.48
CA HIS A 380 -19.39 15.06 -30.08
C HIS A 380 -19.01 16.53 -29.90
N GLY A 381 -19.99 17.29 -29.42
CA GLY A 381 -19.99 18.74 -29.34
C GLY A 381 -18.88 19.30 -28.43
N ILE A 382 -18.46 20.51 -28.76
CA ILE A 382 -17.53 21.34 -28.01
C ILE A 382 -18.12 21.60 -26.62
N ARG A 383 -17.60 20.95 -25.58
CA ARG A 383 -17.84 21.33 -24.18
C ARG A 383 -16.83 22.42 -23.80
N LEU A 384 -17.32 23.56 -23.35
CA LEU A 384 -16.52 24.66 -22.81
C LEU A 384 -15.83 24.20 -21.52
N ALA A 385 -14.60 24.66 -21.31
CA ALA A 385 -13.81 24.42 -20.10
C ALA A 385 -14.53 24.90 -18.83
N PRO A 386 -14.41 24.21 -17.69
CA PRO A 386 -14.80 24.78 -16.41
C PRO A 386 -13.89 25.99 -16.12
N VAL A 387 -14.49 27.17 -15.97
CA VAL A 387 -13.80 28.30 -15.33
C VAL A 387 -13.85 28.00 -13.84
N ILE A 388 -12.70 27.67 -13.23
CA ILE A 388 -12.65 27.51 -11.77
C ILE A 388 -12.80 28.90 -11.15
N MET A 389 -13.94 29.13 -10.53
CA MET A 389 -14.16 30.31 -9.71
C MET A 389 -13.36 30.13 -8.41
N VAL A 390 -12.23 30.83 -8.27
CA VAL A 390 -11.55 30.98 -6.97
C VAL A 390 -12.18 32.17 -6.26
N GLN A 391 -12.95 31.90 -5.21
CA GLN A 391 -13.68 32.93 -4.46
C GLN A 391 -13.03 33.12 -3.08
N GLY A 392 -12.53 34.33 -2.80
CA GLY A 392 -12.09 34.76 -1.47
C GLY A 392 -13.28 35.08 -0.55
N HIS A 393 -13.07 35.10 0.78
CA HIS A 393 -14.18 35.11 1.74
C HIS A 393 -14.84 36.48 1.98
N GLU A 394 -14.32 37.59 1.45
CA GLU A 394 -14.87 38.94 1.69
C GLU A 394 -14.84 39.88 0.47
N GLY A 395 -15.45 39.47 -0.66
CA GLY A 395 -15.71 40.39 -1.79
C GLY A 395 -14.48 40.91 -2.55
N ALA A 396 -13.27 40.56 -2.13
CA ALA A 396 -12.05 40.82 -2.88
C ALA A 396 -11.83 39.71 -3.92
N LEU A 397 -12.06 40.03 -5.19
CA LEU A 397 -11.62 39.22 -6.32
C LEU A 397 -10.07 39.22 -6.33
N LYS A 398 -9.45 38.11 -5.92
CA LYS A 398 -8.03 37.87 -6.24
C LYS A 398 -7.96 37.47 -7.72
N THR A 399 -7.24 38.24 -8.51
CA THR A 399 -7.04 37.95 -9.94
C THR A 399 -6.24 36.65 -10.06
N ILE A 400 -6.83 35.64 -10.69
CA ILE A 400 -6.17 34.40 -11.04
C ILE A 400 -5.55 34.60 -12.43
N GLU A 401 -4.24 34.56 -12.54
CA GLU A 401 -3.59 34.48 -13.85
C GLU A 401 -3.45 33.02 -14.24
N ILE A 402 -4.24 32.60 -15.23
CA ILE A 402 -4.02 31.34 -15.93
C ILE A 402 -2.97 31.63 -17.00
N ALA A 403 -1.75 31.10 -16.85
CA ALA A 403 -0.67 31.30 -17.82
C ALA A 403 -0.37 29.99 -18.57
N GLU A 404 -0.09 30.06 -19.86
CA GLU A 404 0.40 28.90 -20.63
C GLU A 404 1.81 28.51 -20.20
N SER A 405 2.09 27.21 -20.19
CA SER A 405 3.40 26.67 -19.85
C SER A 405 4.44 26.84 -20.95
N PRO A 406 5.69 27.21 -20.60
CA PRO A 406 6.80 27.20 -21.55
C PRO A 406 7.18 25.79 -22.00
N GLU A 407 6.67 24.73 -21.35
CA GLU A 407 6.94 23.32 -21.71
C GLU A 407 5.97 22.75 -22.77
N GLY A 408 5.08 23.57 -23.32
CA GLY A 408 4.24 23.22 -24.47
C GLY A 408 2.77 23.61 -24.30
N PRO A 409 1.97 23.54 -25.39
CA PRO A 409 0.61 24.10 -25.45
C PRO A 409 -0.45 23.33 -24.63
N TRP A 410 -0.04 22.47 -23.71
CA TRP A 410 -0.91 21.52 -23.00
C TRP A 410 -0.93 21.68 -21.48
N THR A 411 -0.07 22.53 -20.91
CA THR A 411 -0.02 22.78 -19.45
C THR A 411 -0.46 24.21 -19.15
N PHE A 412 -1.48 24.36 -18.30
CA PHE A 412 -1.92 25.65 -17.77
C PHE A 412 -1.42 25.82 -16.34
N TRP A 413 -0.73 26.94 -16.07
CA TRP A 413 -0.41 27.38 -14.72
C TRP A 413 -1.59 28.12 -14.13
N MET A 414 -1.85 27.92 -12.84
CA MET A 414 -2.71 28.81 -12.08
C MET A 414 -1.84 29.62 -11.11
N THR A 415 -1.57 30.87 -11.46
CA THR A 415 -0.85 31.78 -10.56
C THR A 415 -1.88 32.57 -9.76
N VAL A 416 -1.98 32.28 -8.46
CA VAL A 416 -2.74 33.12 -7.52
C VAL A 416 -1.82 34.25 -7.07
N SER A 417 -1.93 35.43 -7.69
CA SER A 417 -1.23 36.62 -7.22
C SER A 417 -2.13 37.40 -6.26
N ALA A 418 -1.66 37.64 -5.04
CA ALA A 418 -2.32 38.56 -4.12
C ALA A 418 -1.92 39.99 -4.52
N THR A 419 -2.75 40.69 -5.29
CA THR A 419 -2.55 42.12 -5.52
C THR A 419 -3.07 42.89 -4.31
N GLN A 420 -2.24 43.81 -3.77
CA GLN A 420 -2.73 44.85 -2.86
C GLN A 420 -3.72 45.75 -3.61
N GLU A 421 -4.74 46.24 -2.91
CA GLU A 421 -5.78 47.13 -3.45
C GLU A 421 -5.19 48.23 -4.36
N GLY A 422 -5.71 48.34 -5.60
CA GLY A 422 -5.58 49.57 -6.38
C GLY A 422 -4.77 49.53 -7.69
N VAL A 423 -4.48 48.38 -8.29
CA VAL A 423 -3.88 48.36 -9.64
C VAL A 423 -4.95 48.11 -10.71
N ALA A 424 -5.27 49.16 -11.48
CA ALA A 424 -6.12 49.08 -12.65
C ALA A 424 -5.47 48.20 -13.73
N ILE A 425 -6.16 47.14 -14.14
CA ILE A 425 -5.75 46.29 -15.27
C ILE A 425 -6.23 46.98 -16.56
N THR A 426 -5.37 47.81 -17.13
CA THR A 426 -5.49 48.26 -18.53
C THR A 426 -4.54 47.44 -19.40
N ASP A 427 -5.08 46.93 -20.50
CA ASP A 427 -4.40 46.26 -21.62
C ASP A 427 -3.75 44.90 -21.35
N LEU A 428 -4.55 43.84 -21.55
CA LEU A 428 -4.07 42.66 -22.25
C LEU A 428 -4.84 42.52 -23.56
N ALA A 429 -4.06 42.67 -24.64
CA ALA A 429 -4.51 42.76 -26.01
C ALA A 429 -5.25 41.50 -26.47
N GLU A 430 -6.28 41.75 -27.27
CA GLU A 430 -7.01 40.77 -28.04
C GLU A 430 -6.09 39.95 -28.95
N THR A 431 -5.95 38.66 -28.66
CA THR A 431 -5.72 37.65 -29.69
C THR A 431 -6.60 36.43 -29.46
N SER A 432 -7.81 36.51 -30.05
CA SER A 432 -8.55 35.42 -30.69
C SER A 432 -8.87 34.13 -29.89
N ALA A 433 -9.85 34.22 -28.99
CA ALA A 433 -11.09 33.42 -29.03
C ALA A 433 -12.16 34.06 -28.11
N LYS A 434 -13.40 34.17 -28.61
CA LYS A 434 -14.48 35.01 -28.07
C LYS A 434 -15.12 34.47 -26.77
N ARG A 435 -15.16 35.35 -25.74
CA ARG A 435 -16.19 35.65 -24.70
C ARG A 435 -17.13 34.53 -24.18
N PHE A 436 -17.26 34.44 -22.85
CA PHE A 436 -18.51 34.72 -22.08
C PHE A 436 -18.18 35.06 -20.61
N TYR A 437 -18.39 36.31 -20.19
CA TYR A 437 -18.57 36.67 -18.78
C TYR A 437 -19.99 37.21 -18.62
N ARG A 438 -20.76 36.66 -17.68
CA ARG A 438 -22.00 37.28 -17.19
C ARG A 438 -21.68 37.92 -15.86
N VAL A 439 -21.54 39.24 -15.87
CA VAL A 439 -21.64 40.05 -14.64
C VAL A 439 -23.09 39.93 -14.18
N VAL A 440 -23.30 39.41 -12.98
CA VAL A 440 -24.58 39.53 -12.28
C VAL A 440 -24.37 40.66 -11.28
N ASP A 441 -25.07 41.77 -11.50
CA ASP A 441 -25.09 42.96 -10.63
C ASP A 441 -25.53 42.63 -9.20
#